data_AF-A0A956KAB9-F1
#
_entry.id   AF-A0A956KAB9-F1
#
_cell.length_a   1.000
_cell.length_b   1.000
_cell.length_c   1.000
_cell.angle_alpha   90.00
_cell.angle_beta   90.00
_cell.angle_gamma   90.00
#
_symmetry.space_group_name_H-M   'P 1'
#
loop_
_entity.id
_entity.type
_entity.pdbx_description
1 polymer ?
#
loop_
_entity_poly.entity_id
_entity_poly.type
_entity_poly.pdbx_seq_one_letter_code
_entity_poly.pdbx_strand_id
1 'polypeptide(L)'
;MKTVQALDSLLAQAVADGVTPGCVALVRRDGRTLVHTAHGSLATHPAAPVHGPVTIDTVYDLASLTKVLSTTTLVAQAVARGELELDAIIRRVKETLR
;
A
#
# COMPACT_ATOMS: atom_id res chain seq x y z
N MET A 1 -11.32 -9.01 -20.54
CA MET A 1 -10.34 -8.18 -21.28
C MET A 1 -10.67 -6.70 -21.23
N LYS A 2 -11.88 -6.25 -21.61
CA LYS A 2 -12.27 -4.82 -21.60
C LYS A 2 -11.94 -4.08 -20.28
N THR A 3 -12.21 -4.67 -19.12
CA THR A 3 -11.92 -4.06 -17.81
C THR A 3 -10.42 -3.87 -17.54
N VAL A 4 -9.58 -4.81 -17.98
CA VAL A 4 -8.12 -4.73 -17.81
C VAL A 4 -7.56 -3.59 -18.66
N GLN A 5 -8.00 -3.49 -19.91
CA GLN A 5 -7.61 -2.43 -20.83
C GLN A 5 -8.07 -1.06 -20.32
N ALA A 6 -9.29 -0.97 -19.79
CA ALA A 6 -9.82 0.26 -19.21
C ALA A 6 -9.02 0.71 -17.98
N LEU A 7 -8.60 -0.21 -17.10
CA LEU A 7 -7.74 0.11 -15.96
C LEU A 7 -6.38 0.65 -16.41
N ASP A 8 -5.75 -0.02 -17.38
CA ASP A 8 -4.44 0.40 -17.89
C ASP A 8 -4.49 1.80 -18.51
N SER A 9 -5.51 2.08 -19.33
CA SER A 9 -5.73 3.42 -19.90
C SER A 9 -6.04 4.46 -18.83
N LEU A 10 -6.80 4.11 -17.79
CA LEU A 10 -7.08 5.01 -16.67
C LEU A 10 -5.80 5.42 -15.93
N LEU A 11 -4.90 4.47 -15.66
CA LEU A 11 -3.65 4.73 -14.96
C LEU A 11 -2.69 5.58 -15.81
N ALA A 12 -2.58 5.26 -17.11
CA ALA A 12 -1.81 6.07 -18.05
C ALA A 12 -2.34 7.51 -18.10
N GLN A 13 -3.67 7.68 -18.14
CA GLN A 13 -4.29 9.01 -18.15
C GLN A 13 -4.06 9.75 -16.82
N ALA A 14 -4.15 9.09 -15.67
CA ALA A 14 -3.88 9.71 -14.37
C ALA A 14 -2.44 10.26 -14.26
N VAL A 15 -1.47 9.57 -14.87
CA VAL A 15 -0.10 10.08 -14.99
C VAL A 15 -0.04 11.28 -15.94
N ALA A 16 -0.67 11.19 -17.12
CA ALA A 16 -0.70 12.29 -18.09
C ALA A 16 -1.37 13.55 -17.52
N ASP A 17 -2.39 13.40 -16.70
CA ASP A 17 -3.12 14.48 -16.03
C ASP A 17 -2.39 15.02 -14.78
N GLY A 18 -1.24 14.44 -14.41
CA GLY A 18 -0.42 14.87 -13.28
C GLY A 18 -0.99 14.54 -11.91
N VAL A 19 -1.95 13.60 -11.83
CA VAL A 19 -2.55 13.15 -10.55
C VAL A 19 -1.51 12.44 -9.68
N THR A 20 -0.63 11.67 -10.32
CA THR A 20 0.54 11.04 -9.69
C THR A 20 1.70 11.02 -10.67
N PRO A 21 2.97 11.17 -10.24
CA PRO A 21 4.13 11.02 -11.13
C PRO A 21 4.23 9.61 -11.74
N GLY A 22 3.78 8.59 -11.02
CA GLY A 22 3.78 7.20 -11.48
C GLY A 22 3.10 6.25 -10.48
N CYS A 23 2.83 5.01 -10.91
CA CYS A 23 2.17 4.01 -10.09
C CYS A 23 2.36 2.58 -10.63
N VAL A 24 2.06 1.59 -9.78
CA VAL A 24 1.97 0.16 -10.12
C VAL A 24 0.59 -0.37 -9.75
N ALA A 25 0.00 -1.21 -10.60
CA ALA A 25 -1.25 -1.90 -10.32
C ALA A 25 -1.11 -3.42 -10.48
N LEU A 26 -1.59 -4.17 -9.49
CA LEU A 26 -1.65 -5.62 -9.47
C LEU A 26 -3.09 -6.08 -9.20
N VAL A 27 -3.64 -6.91 -10.09
CA VAL A 27 -4.94 -7.57 -9.88
C VAL A 27 -4.75 -9.07 -10.03
N ARG A 28 -5.06 -9.81 -8.97
CA ARG A 28 -5.01 -11.27 -8.94
C ARG A 28 -6.37 -11.84 -8.58
N ARG A 29 -6.80 -12.87 -9.31
CA ARG A 29 -8.06 -13.57 -9.08
C ARG A 29 -7.87 -15.05 -9.33
N ASP A 30 -8.39 -15.88 -8.42
CA ASP A 30 -8.36 -17.35 -8.54
C ASP A 30 -6.94 -17.88 -8.85
N GLY A 31 -5.94 -17.34 -8.14
CA GLY A 31 -4.52 -17.68 -8.31
C GLY A 31 -3.83 -17.09 -9.54
N ARG A 32 -4.59 -16.49 -10.48
CA ARG A 32 -4.06 -15.95 -11.75
C ARG A 32 -3.90 -14.43 -11.69
N THR A 33 -2.76 -13.94 -12.18
CA THR A 33 -2.52 -12.51 -12.34
C THR A 33 -3.23 -12.03 -13.61
N LEU A 34 -4.15 -11.08 -13.45
CA LEU A 34 -4.92 -10.49 -14.54
C LEU A 34 -4.32 -9.15 -15.01
N VAL A 35 -3.69 -8.41 -14.09
CA VAL A 35 -3.01 -7.13 -14.32
C VAL A 35 -1.75 -7.09 -13.48
N HIS A 36 -0.63 -6.70 -14.05
CA HIS A 36 0.59 -6.30 -13.34
C HIS A 36 1.34 -5.30 -14.21
N THR A 37 1.06 -4.01 -14.01
CA THR A 37 1.49 -2.94 -14.92
C THR A 37 2.04 -1.76 -14.13
N ALA A 38 3.00 -1.06 -14.72
CA ALA A 38 3.62 0.13 -14.16
C ALA A 38 3.48 1.31 -15.13
N HIS A 39 3.28 2.52 -14.59
CA HIS A 39 3.02 3.74 -15.35
C HIS A 39 3.82 4.90 -14.77
N GLY A 40 4.32 5.79 -15.63
CA GLY A 40 4.98 7.04 -15.23
C GLY A 40 6.41 6.88 -14.71
N SER A 41 6.83 7.84 -13.89
CA SER A 41 8.19 7.97 -13.34
C SER A 41 8.19 8.16 -11.82
N LEU A 42 9.34 7.93 -11.19
CA LEU A 42 9.51 8.08 -9.74
C LEU A 42 9.42 9.53 -9.26
N ALA A 43 9.69 10.48 -10.17
CA ALA A 43 9.57 11.90 -9.92
C ALA A 43 9.26 12.64 -11.24
N THR A 44 8.60 13.79 -11.12
CA THR A 44 8.33 14.71 -12.22
C THR A 44 9.41 15.80 -12.36
N HIS A 45 10.07 16.17 -11.27
CA HIS A 45 11.10 17.21 -11.28
C HIS A 45 12.47 16.61 -11.63
N PRO A 46 13.25 17.19 -12.58
CA PRO A 46 14.58 16.68 -12.98
C PRO A 46 15.69 16.76 -11.93
N ALA A 47 15.43 17.37 -10.77
CA ALA A 47 16.39 17.50 -9.67
C ALA A 47 16.00 16.68 -8.41
N ALA A 48 14.93 15.90 -8.47
CA ALA A 48 14.59 14.95 -7.40
C ALA A 48 15.73 13.96 -7.15
N PRO A 49 16.00 13.53 -5.91
CA PRO A 49 17.08 12.58 -5.62
C PRO A 49 16.84 11.18 -6.23
N VAL A 50 15.61 10.88 -6.61
CA VAL A 50 15.21 9.61 -7.24
C VAL A 50 14.52 9.92 -8.56
N HIS A 51 14.98 9.27 -9.63
CA HIS A 51 14.49 9.46 -10.99
C HIS A 51 14.39 8.14 -11.73
N GLY A 52 13.70 8.18 -12.88
CA GLY A 52 13.57 7.04 -13.77
C GLY A 52 12.13 6.53 -13.88
N PRO A 53 11.89 5.59 -14.81
CA PRO A 53 10.57 5.00 -14.99
C PRO A 53 10.17 4.20 -13.75
N VAL A 54 8.87 4.19 -13.44
CA VAL A 54 8.32 3.21 -12.51
C VAL A 54 8.37 1.84 -13.19
N THR A 55 8.83 0.84 -12.45
CA THR A 55 8.79 -0.58 -12.82
C THR A 55 7.83 -1.33 -11.92
N ILE A 56 7.40 -2.53 -12.34
CA ILE A 56 6.54 -3.38 -11.51
C ILE A 56 7.18 -3.78 -10.18
N ASP A 57 8.52 -3.73 -10.09
CA ASP A 57 9.30 -4.04 -8.88
C ASP A 57 9.66 -2.79 -8.07
N THR A 58 9.14 -1.62 -8.43
CA THR A 58 9.37 -0.37 -7.70
C THR A 58 8.80 -0.48 -6.28
N VAL A 59 9.65 -0.20 -5.30
CA VAL A 59 9.27 -0.22 -3.88
C VAL A 59 8.70 1.14 -3.47
N TYR A 60 7.52 1.12 -2.86
CA TYR A 60 6.85 2.29 -2.29
C TYR A 60 6.73 2.17 -0.76
N ASP A 61 6.71 3.30 -0.07
CA ASP A 61 6.31 3.34 1.34
C ASP A 61 4.83 2.94 1.46
N LEU A 62 4.55 1.99 2.34
CA LEU A 62 3.21 1.48 2.61
C LEU A 62 2.37 2.46 3.44
N ALA A 63 3.00 3.40 4.13
CA ALA A 63 2.39 4.41 4.99
C ALA A 63 1.34 3.78 5.91
N SER A 64 0.08 4.24 5.85
CA SER A 64 -0.99 3.74 6.72
C SER A 64 -1.37 2.27 6.49
N LEU A 65 -1.01 1.65 5.35
CA LEU A 65 -1.18 0.20 5.18
C LEU A 65 -0.35 -0.60 6.21
N THR A 66 0.74 -0.01 6.73
CA THR A 66 1.55 -0.60 7.82
C THR A 66 0.69 -0.99 9.03
N LYS A 67 -0.37 -0.24 9.33
CA LYS A 67 -1.27 -0.52 10.45
C LYS A 67 -1.90 -1.91 10.28
N VAL A 68 -2.55 -2.16 9.15
CA VAL A 68 -3.28 -3.42 8.93
C VAL A 68 -2.36 -4.57 8.55
N LEU A 69 -1.32 -4.32 7.75
CA LEU A 69 -0.42 -5.37 7.27
C LEU A 69 0.56 -5.83 8.35
N SER A 70 1.10 -4.90 9.14
CA SER A 70 2.10 -5.20 10.16
C SER A 70 1.52 -5.11 11.56
N THR A 71 1.15 -3.91 12.04
CA THR A 71 0.82 -3.68 13.45
C THR A 71 -0.33 -4.57 13.93
N THR A 72 -1.46 -4.55 13.23
CA THR A 72 -2.64 -5.35 13.56
C THR A 72 -2.35 -6.84 13.46
N THR A 73 -1.68 -7.29 12.40
CA THR A 73 -1.30 -8.70 12.22
C THR A 73 -0.44 -9.19 13.39
N LEU A 74 0.63 -8.45 13.72
CA LEU A 74 1.55 -8.82 14.80
C LEU A 74 0.85 -8.81 16.17
N VAL A 75 0.01 -7.80 16.43
CA VAL A 75 -0.78 -7.73 17.67
C VAL A 75 -1.76 -8.89 17.76
N ALA A 76 -2.50 -9.21 16.70
CA ALA A 76 -3.43 -10.33 16.69
C ALA A 76 -2.72 -11.67 16.95
N GLN A 77 -1.53 -11.85 16.35
CA GLN A 77 -0.69 -13.02 16.60
C GLN A 77 -0.19 -13.08 18.05
N ALA A 78 0.23 -11.96 18.64
CA ALA A 78 0.65 -11.90 20.04
C ALA A 78 -0.50 -12.21 21.00
N VAL A 79 -1.71 -11.69 20.73
CA VAL A 79 -2.93 -12.02 21.48
C VAL A 79 -3.23 -13.51 21.39
N ALA A 80 -3.16 -14.10 20.20
CA ALA A 80 -3.40 -15.54 20.01
C ALA A 80 -2.38 -16.42 20.77
N ARG A 81 -1.15 -15.92 21.00
CA ARG A 81 -0.11 -16.59 21.80
C ARG A 81 -0.22 -16.30 23.30
N GLY A 82 -1.15 -15.46 23.74
CA GLY A 82 -1.27 -15.02 25.15
C GLY A 82 -0.16 -14.08 25.60
N GLU A 83 0.60 -13.49 24.66
CA GLU A 83 1.68 -12.54 24.95
C GLU A 83 1.16 -11.12 25.15
N LEU A 84 -0.05 -10.83 24.66
CA LEU A 84 -0.70 -9.53 24.75
C LEU A 84 -2.18 -9.68 25.09
N GLU A 85 -2.68 -8.83 25.97
CA GLU A 85 -4.08 -8.75 26.36
C GLU A 85 -4.70 -7.47 25.78
N LEU A 86 -5.70 -7.59 24.91
CA LEU A 86 -6.19 -6.45 24.10
C LEU A 86 -6.72 -5.30 24.98
N ASP A 87 -7.36 -5.62 26.09
CA ASP A 87 -7.95 -4.63 27.01
C ASP A 87 -6.97 -4.10 28.06
N ALA A 88 -5.72 -4.57 28.09
CA ALA A 88 -4.77 -4.25 29.16
C ALA A 88 -4.52 -2.74 29.29
N ILE A 89 -4.32 -2.05 28.17
CA ILE A 89 -4.07 -0.60 28.17
C ILE A 89 -5.33 0.18 28.57
N ILE A 90 -6.51 -0.25 28.14
CA ILE A 90 -7.78 0.39 28.51
C ILE A 90 -7.99 0.30 30.02
N ARG A 91 -7.72 -0.87 30.64
CA ARG A 91 -7.76 -1.02 32.10
C ARG A 91 -6.77 -0.07 32.77
N ARG A 92 -5.51 -0.05 32.30
CA ARG A 92 -4.45 0.77 32.90
C ARG A 92 -4.73 2.28 32.85
N VAL A 93 -5.25 2.78 31.72
CA VAL A 93 -5.60 4.20 31.58
C VAL A 93 -6.78 4.55 32.49
N LYS A 94 -7.80 3.70 32.59
CA LYS A 94 -8.93 3.90 33.51
C LYS A 94 -8.50 3.95 34.98
N GLU A 95 -7.50 3.17 35.37
CA GLU A 95 -6.92 3.21 36.72
C GLU A 95 -6.15 4.51 36.98
N THR A 96 -5.47 5.05 35.96
CA THR A 96 -4.63 6.26 36.10
C THR A 96 -5.45 7.56 36.11
N LEU A 97 -6.64 7.56 35.51
CA LEU A 97 -7.54 8.71 35.46
C LEU A 97 -8.54 8.78 36.63
N ARG A 98 -8.41 7.89 37.62
CA ARG A 98 -9.16 7.91 38.88
C ARG A 98 -8.29 8.49 39.99
#